data_AF-A0A6V8PVZ3-F1
#
_entry.id   AF-A0A6V8PVZ3-F1
#
_cell.length_a   1.000
_cell.length_b   1.000
_cell.length_c   1.000
_cell.angle_alpha   90.00
_cell.angle_beta   90.00
_cell.angle_gamma   90.00
#
_symmetry.space_group_name_H-M   'P 1'
#
loop_
_entity.id
_entity.type
_entity.pdbx_description
1 polymer ?
#
loop_
_entity_poly.entity_id
_entity_poly.type
_entity_poly.pdbx_seq_one_letter_code
_entity_poly.pdbx_strand_id
1 'polypeptide(L)'
;MNPYADVVEETKRIIEQASQRGMTIRLLGGLAVKFHCPSAEHRALERHYPDIDFMITRVYSKEIPKLMAYLGYEPNEKFNILNGEFRMLFYDQTNNRQIDIFMQDFHMCHTIPISRRLKVGEITVPWPNCF
;
A
#
# COMPACT_ATOMS: atom_id res chain seq x y z
N MET A 1 -7.70 11.61 11.69
CA MET A 1 -8.68 11.80 10.58
C MET A 1 -9.40 10.47 10.40
N ASN A 2 -10.60 10.45 9.83
CA ASN A 2 -11.30 9.18 9.57
C ASN A 2 -11.03 8.73 8.12
N PRO A 3 -10.70 7.45 7.88
CA PRO A 3 -10.56 6.91 6.52
C PRO A 3 -11.86 6.96 5.73
N TYR A 4 -11.77 7.23 4.42
CA TYR A 4 -12.90 7.25 3.50
C TYR A 4 -13.44 5.85 3.23
N ALA A 5 -14.77 5.72 3.12
CA ALA A 5 -15.43 4.44 2.86
C ALA A 5 -15.06 3.87 1.47
N ASP A 6 -14.97 4.72 0.46
CA ASP A 6 -14.51 4.31 -0.86
C ASP A 6 -13.02 3.97 -0.83
N VAL A 7 -12.68 2.73 -1.17
CA VAL A 7 -11.31 2.21 -1.12
C VAL A 7 -10.37 2.81 -2.15
N VAL A 8 -10.90 3.22 -3.31
CA VAL A 8 -10.12 3.84 -4.38
C VAL A 8 -9.76 5.26 -3.98
N GLU A 9 -10.73 6.03 -3.49
CA GLU A 9 -10.49 7.39 -2.99
C GLU A 9 -9.61 7.40 -1.75
N GLU A 10 -9.79 6.43 -0.83
CA GLU A 10 -8.90 6.29 0.32
C GLU A 10 -7.46 5.97 -0.10
N THR A 11 -7.28 5.07 -1.07
CA THR A 11 -5.96 4.73 -1.60
C THR A 11 -5.26 5.97 -2.18
N LYS A 12 -5.97 6.78 -2.97
CA LYS A 12 -5.43 8.04 -3.52
C LYS A 12 -5.05 9.01 -2.40
N ARG A 13 -5.89 9.16 -1.39
CA ARG A 13 -5.65 10.04 -0.23
C ARG A 13 -4.37 9.64 0.51
N ILE A 14 -4.16 8.36 0.78
CA ILE A 14 -2.94 7.87 1.45
C ILE A 14 -1.69 8.20 0.62
N ILE A 15 -1.72 7.91 -0.68
CA ILE A 15 -0.60 8.18 -1.60
C ILE A 15 -0.29 9.67 -1.64
N GLU A 16 -1.30 10.52 -1.72
CA GLU A 16 -1.15 11.98 -1.72
C GLU A 16 -0.52 12.46 -0.40
N GLN A 17 -1.03 12.01 0.75
CA GLN A 17 -0.51 12.39 2.06
C GLN A 17 0.93 11.92 2.29
N ALA A 18 1.31 10.76 1.74
CA ALA A 18 2.70 10.29 1.73
C ALA A 18 3.57 11.18 0.83
N SER A 19 3.10 11.50 -0.39
CA SER A 19 3.81 12.35 -1.35
C SER A 19 4.09 13.74 -0.78
N GLN A 20 3.11 14.37 -0.12
CA GLN A 20 3.26 15.66 0.59
C GLN A 20 4.34 15.64 1.68
N ARG A 21 4.68 14.46 2.21
CA ARG A 21 5.74 14.26 3.22
C ARG A 21 7.07 13.79 2.60
N GLY A 22 7.19 13.81 1.27
CA GLY A 22 8.38 13.34 0.55
C GLY A 22 8.57 11.82 0.58
N MET A 23 7.51 11.07 0.92
CA MET A 23 7.53 9.61 0.96
C MET A 23 7.05 9.02 -0.37
N THR A 24 7.83 8.08 -0.91
CA THR A 24 7.43 7.29 -2.08
C THR A 24 6.76 6.01 -1.61
N ILE A 25 5.44 5.90 -1.86
CA ILE A 25 4.61 4.72 -1.59
C ILE A 25 3.91 4.29 -2.88
N ARG A 26 3.83 2.99 -3.15
CA ARG A 26 3.23 2.44 -4.38
C ARG A 26 2.29 1.30 -4.07
N LEU A 27 1.11 1.34 -4.67
CA LEU A 27 0.09 0.32 -4.55
C LEU A 27 0.52 -0.98 -5.24
N LEU A 28 0.23 -2.12 -4.63
CA LEU A 28 0.33 -3.45 -5.25
C LEU A 28 -1.02 -4.20 -5.09
N GLY A 29 -1.03 -5.50 -5.38
CA GLY A 29 -2.20 -6.34 -5.16
C GLY A 29 -3.39 -6.03 -6.08
N GLY A 30 -4.58 -6.39 -5.63
CA GLY A 30 -5.80 -6.30 -6.44
C GLY A 30 -6.19 -4.87 -6.82
N LEU A 31 -6.00 -3.91 -5.91
CA LEU A 31 -6.28 -2.50 -6.20
C LEU A 31 -5.31 -1.96 -7.26
N ALA A 32 -4.03 -2.34 -7.25
CA ALA A 32 -3.10 -1.93 -8.30
C ALA A 32 -3.56 -2.39 -9.70
N VAL A 33 -4.12 -3.60 -9.82
CA VAL A 33 -4.70 -4.07 -11.08
C VAL A 33 -5.90 -3.21 -11.47
N LYS A 34 -6.78 -2.87 -10.53
CA LYS A 34 -7.94 -1.99 -10.80
C LYS A 34 -7.51 -0.61 -11.31
N PHE A 35 -6.46 -0.02 -10.73
CA PHE A 35 -5.95 1.28 -11.17
C PHE A 35 -5.30 1.23 -12.56
N HIS A 36 -4.70 0.10 -12.95
CA HIS A 36 -4.01 -0.04 -14.23
C HIS A 36 -4.90 -0.51 -15.39
N CYS A 37 -5.95 -1.27 -15.10
CA CYS A 37 -6.72 -1.98 -16.11
C CYS A 37 -8.16 -1.45 -16.14
N PRO A 38 -8.54 -0.59 -17.10
CA PRO A 38 -9.92 -0.12 -17.25
C PRO A 38 -10.94 -1.26 -17.40
N SER A 39 -10.52 -2.39 -17.99
CA SER A 39 -11.36 -3.59 -18.13
C SER A 39 -11.76 -4.20 -16.79
N ALA A 40 -11.05 -3.90 -15.69
CA ALA A 40 -11.39 -4.39 -14.35
C ALA A 40 -12.73 -3.82 -13.83
N GLU A 41 -13.27 -2.78 -14.46
CA GLU A 41 -14.61 -2.25 -14.17
C GLU A 41 -15.73 -3.08 -14.78
N HIS A 42 -15.40 -4.01 -15.69
CA HIS A 42 -16.41 -4.89 -16.27
C HIS A 42 -17.03 -5.76 -15.17
N ARG A 43 -18.37 -5.83 -15.13
CA ARG A 43 -19.17 -6.58 -14.13
C ARG A 43 -18.66 -8.00 -13.81
N ALA A 44 -18.08 -8.69 -14.79
CA ALA A 44 -17.57 -10.05 -14.62
C ALA A 44 -16.27 -10.13 -13.78
N LEU A 45 -15.59 -8.98 -13.60
CA LEU A 45 -14.35 -8.82 -12.86
C LEU A 45 -14.55 -7.97 -11.59
N GLU A 46 -15.79 -7.56 -11.32
CA GLU A 46 -16.14 -6.82 -10.12
C GLU A 46 -15.85 -7.68 -8.89
N ARG A 47 -15.11 -7.10 -7.94
CA ARG A 47 -14.72 -7.76 -6.71
C ARG A 47 -14.67 -6.77 -5.56
N HIS A 48 -14.90 -7.29 -4.35
CA HIS A 48 -14.63 -6.55 -3.14
C HIS A 48 -13.12 -6.50 -2.86
N TYR A 49 -12.64 -5.36 -2.36
CA TYR A 49 -11.24 -5.14 -1.98
C TYR A 49 -11.18 -4.92 -0.47
N PRO A 50 -10.94 -5.98 0.33
CA PRO A 50 -10.96 -5.90 1.79
C PRO A 50 -9.71 -5.21 2.37
N ASP A 51 -8.67 -5.07 1.55
CA ASP A 51 -7.33 -4.65 1.93
C ASP A 51 -6.74 -3.62 0.96
N ILE A 52 -5.75 -2.88 1.47
CA ILE A 52 -4.90 -1.99 0.67
C ILE A 52 -3.44 -2.40 0.88
N ASP A 53 -2.78 -2.84 -0.19
CA ASP A 53 -1.39 -3.26 -0.15
C ASP A 53 -0.47 -2.18 -0.73
N PHE A 54 0.50 -1.73 0.06
CA PHE A 54 1.51 -0.76 -0.34
C PHE A 54 2.93 -1.30 -0.26
N MET A 55 3.78 -0.81 -1.15
CA MET A 55 5.21 -0.99 -1.14
C MET A 55 5.89 0.34 -0.86
N ILE A 56 6.84 0.35 0.07
CA ILE A 56 7.69 1.51 0.37
C ILE A 56 9.17 1.12 0.39
N THR A 57 10.05 2.10 0.29
CA THR A 57 11.48 1.89 0.56
C THR A 57 11.79 1.93 2.07
N ARG A 58 12.75 1.12 2.52
CA ARG A 58 13.16 1.01 3.95
C ARG A 58 13.57 2.34 4.60
N VAL A 59 14.00 3.34 3.81
CA VAL A 59 14.31 4.69 4.30
C VAL A 59 13.12 5.37 4.99
N TYR A 60 11.89 4.96 4.68
CA TYR A 60 10.67 5.51 5.28
C TYR A 60 10.10 4.68 6.43
N SER A 61 10.81 3.64 6.88
CA SER A 61 10.34 2.70 7.93
C SER A 61 9.96 3.39 9.25
N LYS A 62 10.61 4.52 9.58
CA LYS A 62 10.29 5.32 10.79
C LYS A 62 9.15 6.32 10.59
N GLU A 63 8.89 6.72 9.35
CA GLU A 63 7.89 7.75 9.03
C GLU A 63 6.53 7.14 8.71
N ILE A 64 6.50 5.93 8.13
CA ILE A 64 5.24 5.29 7.77
C ILE A 64 4.30 5.02 8.95
N PRO A 65 4.76 4.58 10.15
CA PRO A 65 3.84 4.37 11.28
C PRO A 65 3.25 5.70 11.76
N LYS A 66 4.02 6.80 11.70
CA LYS A 66 3.54 8.14 12.05
C LYS A 66 2.48 8.63 11.08
N LEU A 67 2.67 8.40 9.77
CA LEU A 67 1.67 8.71 8.76
C LEU A 67 0.39 7.90 9.00
N MET A 68 0.50 6.59 9.21
CA MET A 68 -0.67 5.74 9.45
C MET A 68 -1.45 6.18 10.69
N ALA A 69 -0.76 6.45 11.80
CA ALA A 69 -1.39 6.98 13.01
C ALA A 69 -2.08 8.34 12.78
N TYR A 70 -1.42 9.27 12.07
CA TYR A 70 -2.01 10.56 11.71
C TYR A 70 -3.30 10.42 10.88
N LEU A 71 -3.30 9.47 9.94
CA LEU A 71 -4.45 9.19 9.08
C LEU A 71 -5.58 8.41 9.79
N GLY A 72 -5.37 7.97 11.03
CA GLY A 72 -6.37 7.31 11.87
C GLY A 72 -6.30 5.79 11.89
N TYR A 73 -5.20 5.18 11.46
CA TYR A 73 -5.04 3.72 11.45
C TYR A 73 -4.38 3.21 12.72
N GLU A 74 -4.83 2.05 13.18
CA GLU A 74 -4.28 1.37 14.35
C GLU A 74 -3.22 0.35 13.94
N PRO A 75 -2.01 0.38 14.53
CA PRO A 75 -0.98 -0.60 14.20
C PRO A 75 -1.27 -1.97 14.83
N ASN A 76 -0.93 -3.05 14.13
CA ASN A 76 -0.74 -4.34 14.79
C ASN A 76 0.61 -4.36 15.51
N GLU A 77 0.67 -3.89 16.75
CA GLU A 77 1.93 -3.69 17.48
C GLU A 77 2.80 -4.96 17.53
N LYS A 78 2.22 -6.10 17.92
CA LYS A 78 2.94 -7.37 18.02
C LYS A 78 3.50 -7.81 16.68
N PHE A 79 2.70 -7.76 15.61
CA PHE A 79 3.16 -8.13 14.29
C PHE A 79 4.25 -7.18 13.79
N ASN A 80 4.09 -5.88 13.97
CA ASN A 80 5.02 -4.85 13.48
C ASN A 80 6.35 -4.90 14.21
N ILE A 81 6.37 -5.26 15.50
CA ILE A 81 7.62 -5.49 16.25
C ILE A 81 8.37 -6.69 15.67
N LEU A 82 7.66 -7.78 15.35
CA LEU A 82 8.28 -9.04 14.89
C LEU A 82 8.66 -9.02 13.40
N ASN A 83 7.89 -8.32 12.56
CA ASN A 83 7.99 -8.39 11.09
C ASN A 83 8.27 -7.05 10.42
N GLY A 84 8.33 -5.94 11.16
CA GLY A 84 8.40 -4.58 10.61
C GLY A 84 9.61 -4.28 9.72
N GLU A 85 10.63 -5.14 9.72
CA GLU A 85 11.71 -5.09 8.73
C GLU A 85 11.20 -5.38 7.30
N PHE A 86 10.20 -6.25 7.16
CA PHE A 86 9.69 -6.72 5.86
C PHE A 86 8.25 -6.29 5.60
N ARG A 87 7.40 -6.29 6.63
CA ARG A 87 5.97 -5.99 6.51
C ARG A 87 5.42 -5.39 7.79
N MET A 88 4.59 -4.36 7.65
CA MET A 88 3.78 -3.80 8.72
C MET A 88 2.29 -3.94 8.39
N LEU A 89 1.47 -4.11 9.42
CA LEU A 89 0.02 -4.19 9.37
C LEU A 89 -0.59 -3.02 10.14
N PHE A 90 -1.63 -2.45 9.55
CA PHE A 90 -2.47 -1.43 10.17
C PHE A 90 -3.95 -1.72 9.89
N TYR A 91 -4.83 -1.25 10.77
CA TYR A 91 -6.26 -1.50 10.69
C TYR A 91 -7.06 -0.20 10.64
N ASP A 92 -8.02 -0.17 9.72
CA ASP A 92 -9.11 0.78 9.66
C ASP A 92 -10.30 0.23 10.44
N GLN A 93 -10.47 0.64 11.69
CA GLN A 93 -11.60 0.21 12.52
C GLN A 93 -12.94 0.75 12.02
N THR A 94 -12.94 1.84 11.23
CA THR A 94 -14.18 2.48 10.76
C THR A 94 -14.81 1.69 9.62
N ASN A 95 -13.99 1.25 8.66
CA ASN A 95 -14.47 0.54 7.47
C ASN A 95 -14.11 -0.97 7.49
N ASN A 96 -13.53 -1.45 8.60
CA ASN A 96 -13.08 -2.83 8.77
C ASN A 96 -12.15 -3.30 7.65
N ARG A 97 -11.09 -2.52 7.37
CA ARG A 97 -10.10 -2.80 6.33
C ARG A 97 -8.71 -2.96 6.90
N GLN A 98 -7.90 -3.80 6.26
CA GLN A 98 -6.49 -3.96 6.57
C GLN A 98 -5.62 -3.16 5.61
N ILE A 99 -4.54 -2.57 6.12
CA ILE A 99 -3.49 -1.98 5.31
C ILE A 99 -2.20 -2.76 5.52
N ASP A 100 -1.68 -3.29 4.42
CA ASP A 100 -0.43 -4.02 4.35
C ASP A 100 0.66 -3.13 3.78
N ILE A 101 1.77 -2.99 4.49
CA ILE A 101 2.90 -2.19 4.04
C ILE A 101 4.14 -3.07 3.94
N PHE A 102 4.51 -3.40 2.71
CA PHE A 102 5.71 -4.13 2.37
C PHE A 102 6.93 -3.20 2.27
N MET A 103 8.05 -3.67 2.81
CA MET A 103 9.32 -2.94 2.86
C MET A 103 10.26 -3.45 1.77
N GLN A 104 10.73 -2.52 0.94
CA GLN A 104 11.81 -2.72 -0.04
C GLN A 104 11.46 -3.71 -1.16
N ASP A 105 11.48 -5.01 -0.85
CA ASP A 105 11.29 -6.09 -1.80
C ASP A 105 10.05 -6.90 -1.40
N PHE A 106 9.40 -7.52 -2.39
CA PHE A 106 8.21 -8.32 -2.12
C PHE A 106 8.65 -9.73 -1.71
N HIS A 107 8.47 -10.04 -0.44
CA HIS A 107 8.79 -11.34 0.16
C HIS A 107 7.53 -12.14 0.44
N MET A 108 7.30 -13.17 -0.36
CA MET A 108 6.36 -14.26 -0.06
C MET A 108 7.11 -15.60 -0.12
N CYS A 109 6.70 -16.55 -0.97
CA CYS A 109 7.48 -17.77 -1.24
C CYS A 109 8.74 -17.50 -2.09
N HIS A 110 8.77 -16.37 -2.79
CA HIS A 110 9.89 -15.90 -3.59
C HIS A 110 10.16 -14.43 -3.23
N THR A 111 11.38 -13.97 -3.49
CA THR A 111 11.75 -12.55 -3.34
C THR A 111 11.73 -11.89 -4.70
N ILE A 112 10.96 -10.81 -4.83
CA ILE A 112 10.93 -9.98 -6.05
C ILE A 112 11.55 -8.60 -5.71
N PRO A 113 12.72 -8.24 -6.28
CA PRO A 113 13.41 -7.00 -5.97
C PRO A 113 12.79 -5.79 -6.69
N ILE A 114 11.83 -5.11 -6.05
CA ILE A 114 11.04 -4.01 -6.65
C ILE A 114 11.59 -2.63 -6.24
N SER A 115 12.27 -2.55 -5.10
CA SER A 115 12.73 -1.30 -4.46
C SER A 115 13.41 -0.31 -5.40
N ARG A 116 14.27 -0.79 -6.31
CA ARG A 116 15.06 0.04 -7.24
C ARG A 116 14.22 0.82 -8.25
N ARG A 117 12.97 0.41 -8.50
CA ARG A 117 12.10 1.01 -9.52
C ARG A 117 10.89 1.74 -8.94
N LEU A 118 10.73 1.81 -7.61
CA LEU A 118 9.53 2.43 -7.00
C LEU A 118 9.29 3.89 -7.44
N LYS A 119 10.36 4.62 -7.80
CA LYS A 119 10.26 6.00 -8.31
C LYS A 119 9.71 6.12 -9.73
N VAL A 120 9.61 5.02 -10.49
CA VAL A 120 9.18 5.03 -11.89
C VAL A 120 7.65 5.09 -12.03
N GLY A 121 6.91 4.36 -11.18
CA GLY A 121 5.45 4.43 -11.17
C GLY A 121 4.95 5.67 -10.41
N GLU A 122 3.72 6.09 -10.64
CA GLU A 122 3.07 7.18 -9.88
C GLU A 122 2.20 6.62 -8.74
N ILE A 123 1.22 5.78 -9.08
CA ILE A 123 0.21 5.25 -8.14
C ILE A 123 0.57 3.83 -7.67
N THR A 124 1.10 3.01 -8.56
CA THR A 124 1.26 1.55 -8.40
C THR A 124 2.71 1.13 -8.57
N VAL A 125 3.05 -0.09 -8.14
CA VAL A 125 4.36 -0.67 -8.47
C VAL A 125 4.54 -0.70 -10.00
N PRO A 126 5.75 -0.40 -10.51
CA PRO A 126 5.98 -0.30 -11.95
C PRO A 126 5.70 -1.62 -12.66
N TRP A 127 5.23 -1.55 -13.91
CA TRP A 127 5.09 -2.72 -14.77
C TRP A 127 6.47 -3.36 -15.04
N PRO A 128 6.58 -4.70 -15.11
CA PRO A 128 7.86 -5.39 -15.28
C PRO A 128 8.50 -5.22 -16.67
N ASN A 129 7.87 -4.56 -17.64
CA ASN A 129 8.48 -4.32 -18.95
C ASN A 129 9.59 -3.27 -18.86
N CYS A 130 10.83 -3.77 -18.79
CA CYS A 130 11.98 -3.44 -19.64
C CYS A 130 13.18 -4.16 -19.03
N PHE A 131 13.51 -5.33 -19.61
CA PHE A 131 14.88 -5.84 -19.61
C PHE A 131 15.70 -5.04 -20.61
#